data_AF-A0A7S3RS48-F1
#
_entry.id   AF-A0A7S3RS48-F1
#
_cell.length_a   1.000
_cell.length_b   1.000
_cell.length_c   1.000
_cell.angle_alpha   90.00
_cell.angle_beta   90.00
_cell.angle_gamma   90.00
#
_symmetry.space_group_name_H-M   'P 1'
#
loop_
_entity.id
_entity.type
_entity.pdbx_description
1 polymer ?
#
loop_
_entity_poly.entity_id
_entity_poly.type
_entity_poly.pdbx_seq_one_letter_code
_entity_poly.pdbx_strand_id
1 'polypeptide(L)'
;VEPMFAVADHCWRSATLAWINDLVIGEKLCPWAPLALASPSFRLINVPAVEDLEATAVSEAERLAKTASDHATTLLVVGGSGCGVSDFAAACNAAAVSMSALDMDMLAFHPDRVDTGPGCHPDPDDAAHYSVRSPHPTLQLLRKESVRGARAEWNRARDSKLPGALELLHDNKRHLRTIGPQRLRTMLRAWRAPSTRMSGGGGGG
;
A
#
# COMPACT_ATOMS: atom_id res chain seq x y z
N VAL A 1 -37.37 -7.47 4.63
CA VAL A 1 -36.49 -6.73 5.56
C VAL A 1 -35.07 -7.04 5.12
N GLU A 2 -34.53 -6.21 4.23
CA GLU A 2 -33.16 -6.33 3.71
C GLU A 2 -32.17 -5.89 4.81
N PRO A 3 -31.02 -6.57 4.99
CA PRO A 3 -30.11 -6.24 6.08
C PRO A 3 -29.38 -4.91 5.80
N MET A 4 -29.53 -4.00 6.74
CA MET A 4 -28.98 -2.65 6.76
C MET A 4 -27.50 -2.64 7.18
N PHE A 5 -26.62 -3.27 6.39
CA PHE A 5 -25.16 -3.28 6.62
C PHE A 5 -24.34 -2.98 5.34
N ALA A 6 -24.80 -2.02 4.52
CA ALA A 6 -24.11 -1.65 3.28
C ALA A 6 -23.62 -0.17 3.26
N VAL A 7 -23.01 0.32 4.35
CA VAL A 7 -22.56 1.73 4.42
C VAL A 7 -21.05 1.91 4.70
N ALA A 8 -20.26 0.85 4.87
CA ALA A 8 -18.81 0.98 5.15
C ALA A 8 -17.86 0.55 4.01
N ASP A 9 -18.33 -0.17 2.99
CA ASP A 9 -17.44 -0.84 2.01
C ASP A 9 -16.71 0.10 1.03
N HIS A 10 -17.05 1.39 1.00
CA HIS A 10 -16.52 2.30 -0.02
C HIS A 10 -15.39 3.22 0.44
N CYS A 11 -15.16 3.42 1.74
CA CYS A 11 -14.15 4.39 2.19
C CYS A 11 -12.73 3.85 2.02
N TRP A 12 -12.43 2.66 2.56
CA TRP A 12 -11.07 2.11 2.54
C TRP A 12 -10.60 1.78 1.12
N ARG A 13 -11.47 1.20 0.29
CA ARG A 13 -11.13 0.80 -1.07
C ARG A 13 -10.86 2.03 -1.94
N SER A 14 -11.75 3.02 -1.89
CA SER A 14 -11.58 4.27 -2.66
C SER A 14 -10.38 5.07 -2.15
N ALA A 15 -10.16 5.12 -0.83
CA ALA A 15 -9.00 5.76 -0.23
C ALA A 15 -7.69 5.11 -0.72
N THR A 16 -7.60 3.78 -0.67
CA THR A 16 -6.42 3.03 -1.13
C THR A 16 -6.19 3.22 -2.62
N LEU A 17 -7.23 3.17 -3.46
CA LEU A 17 -7.09 3.41 -4.90
C LEU A 17 -6.69 4.86 -5.21
N ALA A 18 -7.23 5.85 -4.50
CA ALA A 18 -6.83 7.26 -4.67
C ALA A 18 -5.37 7.46 -4.27
N TRP A 19 -4.91 6.89 -3.15
CA TRP A 19 -3.51 6.91 -2.76
C TRP A 19 -2.57 6.30 -3.81
N ILE A 20 -2.93 5.14 -4.36
CA ILE A 20 -2.13 4.50 -5.41
C ILE A 20 -2.08 5.41 -6.66
N ASN A 21 -3.21 5.93 -7.11
CA ASN A 21 -3.26 6.75 -8.32
C ASN A 21 -2.59 8.11 -8.14
N ASP A 22 -2.87 8.83 -7.05
CA ASP A 22 -2.43 10.20 -6.83
C ASP A 22 -0.96 10.27 -6.41
N LEU A 23 -0.53 9.38 -5.50
CA LEU A 23 0.81 9.43 -4.92
C LEU A 23 1.74 8.38 -5.52
N VAL A 24 1.37 7.11 -5.52
CA VAL A 24 2.29 6.05 -5.96
C VAL A 24 2.56 6.14 -7.46
N ILE A 25 1.51 6.29 -8.27
CA ILE A 25 1.59 6.41 -9.74
C ILE A 25 1.76 7.87 -10.15
N GLY A 26 0.95 8.77 -9.62
CA GLY A 26 0.93 10.20 -10.00
C GLY A 26 2.25 10.91 -9.74
N GLU A 27 2.89 10.61 -8.60
CA GLU A 27 4.23 11.12 -8.25
C GLU A 27 5.36 10.15 -8.63
N LYS A 28 5.05 9.11 -9.43
CA LYS A 28 6.00 8.16 -10.03
C LYS A 28 6.94 7.47 -9.03
N LEU A 29 6.45 7.17 -7.83
CA LEU A 29 7.24 6.55 -6.77
C LEU A 29 7.57 5.08 -7.05
N CYS A 30 6.70 4.37 -7.78
CA CYS A 30 6.90 2.96 -8.09
C CYS A 30 6.73 2.72 -9.59
N PRO A 31 7.79 2.30 -10.32
CA PRO A 31 7.71 2.07 -11.76
C PRO A 31 6.83 0.87 -12.11
N TRP A 32 6.60 -0.05 -11.16
CA TRP A 32 5.81 -1.27 -11.36
C TRP A 32 4.33 -1.11 -11.04
N ALA A 33 3.95 -0.06 -10.29
CA ALA A 33 2.58 0.12 -9.82
C ALA A 33 1.53 0.24 -10.95
N PRO A 34 1.79 0.92 -12.09
CA PRO A 34 0.80 0.99 -13.18
C PRO A 34 0.45 -0.39 -13.76
N LEU A 35 1.45 -1.22 -14.00
CA LEU A 35 1.26 -2.58 -14.55
C LEU A 35 0.61 -3.50 -13.54
N ALA A 36 1.00 -3.41 -12.26
CA ALA A 36 0.36 -4.15 -11.18
C ALA A 36 -1.12 -3.78 -11.07
N LEU A 37 -1.47 -2.49 -11.03
CA LEU A 37 -2.85 -2.03 -10.88
C LEU A 37 -3.74 -2.39 -12.08
N ALA A 38 -3.19 -2.37 -13.29
CA ALA A 38 -3.91 -2.77 -14.51
C ALA A 38 -4.07 -4.30 -14.66
N SER A 39 -3.32 -5.09 -13.90
CA SER A 39 -3.37 -6.54 -13.98
C SER A 39 -4.70 -7.09 -13.44
N PRO A 40 -5.35 -8.05 -14.13
CA PRO A 40 -6.52 -8.74 -13.59
C PRO A 40 -6.20 -9.57 -12.34
N SER A 41 -4.91 -9.78 -12.04
CA SER A 41 -4.44 -10.49 -10.84
C SER A 41 -4.25 -9.57 -9.63
N PHE A 42 -4.51 -8.26 -9.76
CA PHE A 42 -4.49 -7.31 -8.66
C PHE A 42 -5.70 -7.49 -7.74
N ARG A 43 -5.47 -7.55 -6.44
CA ARG A 43 -6.55 -7.64 -5.45
C ARG A 43 -6.36 -6.64 -4.31
N LEU A 44 -7.49 -6.04 -3.92
CA LEU A 44 -7.65 -5.32 -2.67
C LEU A 44 -8.57 -6.15 -1.77
N ILE A 45 -8.07 -6.56 -0.60
CA ILE A 45 -8.79 -7.38 0.37
C ILE A 45 -8.96 -6.58 1.65
N ASN A 46 -10.20 -6.48 2.13
CA ASN A 46 -10.48 -5.95 3.46
C ASN A 46 -10.12 -6.99 4.50
N VAL A 47 -9.35 -6.61 5.50
CA VAL A 47 -9.06 -7.40 6.69
C VAL A 47 -9.82 -6.75 7.85
N PRO A 48 -10.94 -7.32 8.34
CA PRO A 48 -11.82 -6.67 9.30
C PRO A 48 -11.18 -6.32 10.64
N ALA A 49 -10.19 -7.10 11.07
CA ALA A 49 -9.48 -6.94 12.33
C ALA A 49 -8.01 -7.31 12.15
N VAL A 50 -7.10 -6.66 12.88
CA VAL A 50 -5.65 -6.86 12.69
C VAL A 50 -5.22 -8.30 13.02
N GLU A 51 -5.97 -8.97 13.88
CA GLU A 51 -5.80 -10.36 14.29
C GLU A 51 -6.02 -11.34 13.12
N ASP A 52 -6.85 -10.97 12.13
CA ASP A 52 -7.12 -11.78 10.95
C ASP A 52 -6.06 -11.61 9.85
N LEU A 53 -5.08 -10.71 10.04
CA LEU A 53 -4.10 -10.33 9.01
C LEU A 53 -3.26 -11.51 8.56
N GLU A 54 -2.73 -12.31 9.49
CA GLU A 54 -1.88 -13.45 9.14
C GLU A 54 -2.65 -14.52 8.37
N ALA A 55 -3.82 -14.94 8.88
CA ALA A 55 -4.63 -15.95 8.23
C ALA A 55 -5.05 -15.52 6.81
N THR A 56 -5.43 -14.25 6.64
CA THR A 56 -5.76 -13.68 5.33
C THR A 56 -4.53 -13.61 4.43
N ALA A 57 -3.36 -13.26 4.98
CA ALA A 57 -2.11 -13.21 4.22
C ALA A 57 -1.69 -14.59 3.71
N VAL A 58 -1.82 -15.65 4.53
CA VAL A 58 -1.54 -17.03 4.11
C VAL A 58 -2.45 -17.44 2.95
N SER A 59 -3.76 -17.21 3.08
CA SER A 59 -4.71 -17.54 2.01
C SER A 59 -4.39 -16.83 0.69
N GLU A 60 -4.07 -15.53 0.75
CA GLU A 60 -3.73 -14.77 -0.45
C GLU A 60 -2.35 -15.11 -1.01
N ALA A 61 -1.38 -15.49 -0.16
CA ALA A 61 -0.07 -15.97 -0.59
C ALA A 61 -0.17 -17.30 -1.36
N GLU A 62 -0.97 -18.26 -0.86
CA GLU A 62 -1.23 -19.53 -1.56
C GLU A 62 -1.88 -19.31 -2.93
N ARG A 63 -2.78 -18.34 -3.03
CA ARG A 63 -3.38 -17.93 -4.30
C ARG A 63 -2.35 -17.32 -5.23
N LEU A 64 -1.55 -16.38 -4.72
CA LEU A 64 -0.49 -15.72 -5.50
C LEU A 64 0.50 -16.75 -6.05
N ALA A 65 0.92 -17.73 -5.24
CA ALA A 65 1.83 -18.80 -5.66
C ALA A 65 1.34 -19.58 -6.89
N LYS A 66 0.02 -19.71 -7.05
CA LYS A 66 -0.64 -20.40 -8.18
C LYS A 66 -1.01 -19.46 -9.33
N THR A 67 -0.71 -18.16 -9.22
CA THR A 67 -1.09 -17.15 -10.21
C THR A 67 0.03 -16.97 -11.24
N ALA A 68 -0.28 -17.16 -12.53
CA ALA A 68 0.71 -17.11 -13.61
C ALA A 68 1.25 -15.70 -13.93
N SER A 69 0.59 -14.63 -13.47
CA SER A 69 0.96 -13.25 -13.82
C SER A 69 2.11 -12.72 -12.97
N ASP A 70 3.16 -12.21 -13.61
CA ASP A 70 4.30 -11.55 -12.93
C ASP A 70 3.95 -10.23 -12.26
N HIS A 71 2.77 -9.67 -12.56
CA HIS A 71 2.24 -8.46 -11.95
C HIS A 71 1.19 -8.75 -10.87
N ALA A 72 0.99 -10.02 -10.52
CA ALA A 72 0.06 -10.41 -9.46
C ALA A 72 0.48 -9.77 -8.11
N THR A 73 -0.43 -8.99 -7.55
CA THR A 73 -0.22 -8.24 -6.31
C THR A 73 -1.49 -8.29 -5.49
N THR A 74 -1.37 -8.57 -4.19
CA THR A 74 -2.48 -8.42 -3.24
C THR A 74 -2.12 -7.33 -2.24
N LEU A 75 -3.05 -6.39 -1.99
CA LEU A 75 -3.00 -5.50 -0.84
C LEU A 75 -4.08 -5.93 0.17
N LEU A 76 -3.64 -6.25 1.38
CA LEU A 76 -4.48 -6.49 2.53
C LEU A 76 -4.62 -5.18 3.28
N VAL A 77 -5.83 -4.63 3.31
CA VAL A 77 -6.12 -3.34 3.95
C VAL A 77 -6.89 -3.63 5.23
N VAL A 78 -6.31 -3.29 6.38
CA VAL A 78 -6.98 -3.48 7.67
C VAL A 78 -8.08 -2.43 7.79
N GLY A 79 -9.32 -2.90 7.72
CA GLY A 79 -10.53 -2.11 7.89
C GLY A 79 -10.79 -1.83 9.37
N GLY A 80 -11.39 -0.67 9.64
CA GLY A 80 -11.69 -0.23 11.02
C GLY A 80 -10.81 0.92 11.48
N SER A 81 -11.38 1.81 12.28
CA SER A 81 -10.65 2.88 12.93
C SER A 81 -9.86 2.32 14.11
N GLY A 82 -8.56 2.61 14.20
CA GLY A 82 -7.83 2.50 15.48
C GLY A 82 -6.78 1.41 15.59
N CYS A 83 -6.45 0.66 14.53
CA CYS A 83 -5.25 -0.17 14.55
C CYS A 83 -4.02 0.74 14.65
N GLY A 84 -3.31 0.69 15.78
CA GLY A 84 -2.12 1.50 16.01
C GLY A 84 -0.90 0.96 15.25
N VAL A 85 0.12 1.80 15.07
CA VAL A 85 1.38 1.42 14.41
C VAL A 85 2.00 0.18 15.06
N SER A 86 1.98 0.10 16.39
CA SER A 86 2.57 -1.00 17.15
C SER A 86 1.83 -2.32 16.94
N ASP A 87 0.49 -2.30 17.01
CA ASP A 87 -0.34 -3.50 16.83
C ASP A 87 -0.21 -4.03 15.40
N PHE A 88 -0.25 -3.12 14.41
CA PHE A 88 -0.04 -3.48 13.02
C PHE A 88 1.35 -4.06 12.77
N ALA A 89 2.40 -3.46 13.35
CA ALA A 89 3.76 -3.96 13.22
C ALA A 89 3.93 -5.35 13.85
N ALA A 90 3.30 -5.60 15.02
CA ALA A 90 3.30 -6.91 15.66
C ALA A 90 2.63 -7.97 14.78
N ALA A 91 1.47 -7.66 14.19
CA ALA A 91 0.78 -8.57 13.28
C ALA A 91 1.56 -8.82 11.98
N CYS A 92 2.22 -7.78 11.42
CA CYS A 92 3.10 -7.96 10.27
C CYS A 92 4.29 -8.88 10.59
N ASN A 93 4.89 -8.73 11.78
CA ASN A 93 5.99 -9.58 12.23
C ASN A 93 5.57 -11.04 12.40
N ALA A 94 4.35 -11.28 12.92
CA ALA A 94 3.79 -12.63 12.99
C ALA A 94 3.64 -13.25 11.58
N ALA A 95 3.02 -12.51 10.66
CA ALA A 95 2.83 -12.95 9.28
C ALA A 95 4.15 -13.17 8.50
N ALA A 96 5.25 -12.51 8.89
CA ALA A 96 6.53 -12.56 8.18
C ALA A 96 7.13 -13.96 8.08
N VAL A 97 6.98 -14.79 9.11
CA VAL A 97 7.46 -16.18 9.12
C VAL A 97 6.73 -16.99 8.05
N SER A 98 5.40 -16.92 8.05
CA SER A 98 4.53 -17.60 7.09
C SER A 98 4.77 -17.13 5.66
N MET A 99 4.92 -15.81 5.44
CA MET A 99 5.22 -15.26 4.10
C MET A 99 6.58 -15.70 3.58
N SER A 100 7.60 -15.78 4.46
CA SER A 100 8.91 -16.27 4.07
C SER A 100 8.88 -17.74 3.62
N ALA A 101 8.12 -18.58 4.34
CA ALA A 101 7.93 -20.00 3.99
C ALA A 101 7.16 -20.21 2.68
N LEU A 102 6.32 -19.25 2.29
CA LEU A 102 5.55 -19.26 1.04
C LEU A 102 6.25 -18.50 -0.11
N ASP A 103 7.52 -18.14 0.04
CA ASP A 103 8.29 -17.37 -0.95
C ASP A 103 7.66 -16.04 -1.38
N MET A 104 7.06 -15.35 -0.41
CA MET A 104 6.49 -14.01 -0.59
C MET A 104 7.40 -12.94 0.00
N ASP A 105 7.51 -11.81 -0.72
CA ASP A 105 7.98 -10.55 -0.18
C ASP A 105 6.78 -9.76 0.37
N MET A 106 7.01 -9.04 1.46
CA MET A 106 6.02 -8.17 2.07
C MET A 106 6.49 -6.73 2.19
N LEU A 107 5.56 -5.78 1.97
CA LEU A 107 5.76 -4.37 2.28
C LEU A 107 4.60 -3.88 3.14
N ALA A 108 4.91 -3.23 4.26
CA ALA A 108 3.92 -2.77 5.22
C ALA A 108 3.85 -1.24 5.23
N PHE A 109 2.64 -0.70 5.16
CA PHE A 109 2.37 0.73 5.14
C PHE A 109 1.37 1.06 6.24
N HIS A 110 1.56 2.19 6.93
CA HIS A 110 0.64 2.63 7.97
C HIS A 110 0.55 4.16 7.99
N PRO A 111 -0.64 4.77 8.20
CA PRO A 111 -0.82 6.23 8.15
C PRO A 111 0.19 7.02 8.98
N ASP A 112 0.50 6.50 10.17
CA ASP A 112 1.37 7.16 11.15
C ASP A 112 2.80 6.56 11.20
N ARG A 113 3.22 5.76 10.20
CA ARG A 113 4.56 5.17 10.17
C ARG A 113 5.64 6.26 10.01
N VAL A 114 6.71 6.11 10.77
CA VAL A 114 7.98 6.85 10.61
C VAL A 114 8.98 5.88 9.99
N ASP A 115 9.61 6.28 8.89
CA ASP A 115 10.61 5.47 8.20
C ASP A 115 11.93 5.50 8.97
N THR A 116 12.51 4.33 9.19
CA THR A 116 13.81 4.12 9.85
C THR A 116 14.86 3.53 8.90
N GLY A 117 14.52 3.36 7.62
CA GLY A 117 15.41 2.81 6.60
C GLY A 117 16.37 3.83 5.97
N PRO A 118 17.24 3.40 5.04
CA PRO A 118 18.29 4.23 4.44
C PRO A 118 17.81 5.59 3.92
N GLY A 119 18.49 6.68 4.28
CA GLY A 119 18.14 8.04 3.84
C GLY A 119 16.95 8.70 4.56
N CYS A 120 16.47 8.11 5.66
CA CYS A 120 15.48 8.74 6.55
C CYS A 120 16.11 9.87 7.40
N HIS A 121 15.28 10.82 7.81
CA HIS A 121 15.61 11.84 8.82
C HIS A 121 14.80 11.53 10.10
N PRO A 122 15.35 11.77 11.30
CA PRO A 122 14.64 11.51 12.56
C PRO A 122 13.47 12.46 12.84
N ASP A 123 13.34 13.54 12.07
CA ASP A 123 12.22 14.48 12.18
C ASP A 123 10.89 13.79 11.84
N PRO A 124 9.91 13.72 12.77
CA PRO A 124 8.61 13.09 12.53
C PRO A 124 7.78 13.77 11.42
N ASP A 125 8.10 15.03 11.08
CA ASP A 125 7.47 15.79 10.02
C ASP A 125 8.22 15.71 8.67
N ASP A 126 9.29 14.92 8.55
CA ASP A 126 9.96 14.70 7.25
C ASP A 126 8.97 14.07 6.25
N ALA A 127 8.82 14.73 5.09
CA ALA A 127 7.99 14.25 3.99
C ALA A 127 8.42 12.88 3.45
N ALA A 128 9.68 12.47 3.64
CA ALA A 128 10.16 11.16 3.26
C ALA A 128 9.38 10.00 3.90
N HIS A 129 8.75 10.21 5.07
CA HIS A 129 7.93 9.19 5.73
C HIS A 129 6.73 8.76 4.90
N TYR A 130 6.26 9.58 3.95
CA TYR A 130 5.17 9.22 3.06
C TYR A 130 5.53 8.13 2.04
N SER A 131 6.80 7.70 1.96
CA SER A 131 7.22 6.51 1.21
C SER A 131 6.72 5.20 1.85
N VAL A 132 6.42 5.22 3.15
CA VAL A 132 5.95 4.07 3.95
C VAL A 132 4.60 4.32 4.62
N ARG A 133 3.92 5.42 4.28
CA ARG A 133 2.56 5.73 4.74
C ARG A 133 1.52 5.39 3.68
N SER A 134 0.34 5.07 4.16
CA SER A 134 -0.86 4.74 3.37
C SER A 134 -2.11 5.28 4.10
N PRO A 135 -3.28 5.37 3.45
CA PRO A 135 -4.53 5.83 4.09
C PRO A 135 -5.01 4.95 5.24
N HIS A 136 -4.71 3.65 5.15
CA HIS A 136 -5.07 2.61 6.12
C HIS A 136 -3.87 1.68 6.32
N PRO A 137 -3.74 0.99 7.46
CA PRO A 137 -2.75 -0.07 7.62
C PRO A 137 -2.89 -1.06 6.47
N THR A 138 -1.82 -1.27 5.71
CA THR A 138 -1.84 -2.03 4.47
C THR A 138 -0.62 -2.93 4.38
N LEU A 139 -0.84 -4.23 4.21
CA LEU A 139 0.21 -5.20 3.92
C LEU A 139 0.12 -5.59 2.44
N GLN A 140 1.20 -5.32 1.69
CA GLN A 140 1.35 -5.75 0.31
C GLN A 140 2.06 -7.10 0.26
N LEU A 141 1.55 -8.01 -0.56
CA LEU A 141 2.14 -9.32 -0.84
C LEU A 141 2.56 -9.38 -2.31
N LEU A 142 3.79 -9.85 -2.54
CA LEU A 142 4.38 -10.05 -3.86
C LEU A 142 5.12 -11.39 -3.88
N ARG A 143 5.10 -12.10 -5.00
CA ARG A 143 5.97 -13.28 -5.17
C ARG A 143 7.43 -12.85 -5.25
N LYS A 144 8.33 -13.45 -4.45
CA LYS A 144 9.77 -13.14 -4.49
C LYS A 144 10.36 -13.30 -5.90
N GLU A 145 9.90 -14.32 -6.64
CA GLU A 145 10.33 -14.54 -8.02
C GLU A 145 9.99 -13.36 -8.93
N SER A 146 8.73 -12.88 -8.90
CA SER A 146 8.30 -11.73 -9.68
C SER A 146 9.08 -10.46 -9.30
N VAL A 147 9.35 -10.25 -8.01
CA VAL A 147 10.19 -9.13 -7.54
C VAL A 147 11.62 -9.23 -8.07
N ARG A 148 12.23 -10.42 -8.03
CA ARG A 148 13.59 -10.64 -8.58
C ARG A 148 13.63 -10.37 -10.08
N GLY A 149 12.67 -10.88 -10.83
CA GLY A 149 12.56 -10.65 -12.28
C GLY A 149 12.43 -9.16 -12.61
N ALA A 150 11.50 -8.47 -11.95
CA ALA A 150 11.25 -7.05 -12.12
C ALA A 150 12.49 -6.18 -11.78
N ARG A 151 13.23 -6.53 -10.73
CA ARG A 151 14.48 -5.84 -10.36
C ARG A 151 15.60 -6.12 -11.37
N ALA A 152 15.73 -7.35 -11.86
CA ALA A 152 16.74 -7.69 -12.86
C ALA A 152 16.47 -6.97 -14.19
N GLU A 153 15.21 -6.85 -14.60
CA GLU A 153 14.82 -6.05 -15.77
C GLU A 153 15.12 -4.56 -15.55
N TRP A 154 14.69 -4.00 -14.41
CA TRP A 154 14.95 -2.60 -14.06
C TRP A 154 16.45 -2.25 -14.08
N ASN A 155 17.29 -3.12 -13.51
CA ASN A 155 18.74 -2.93 -13.49
C ASN A 155 19.37 -3.05 -14.89
N ARG A 156 18.82 -3.87 -15.79
CA ARG A 156 19.30 -3.93 -17.18
C ARG A 156 18.93 -2.69 -17.99
N ALA A 157 17.78 -2.09 -17.68
CA ALA A 157 17.29 -0.90 -18.36
C ALA A 157 18.00 0.40 -17.93
N ARG A 158 18.83 0.36 -16.86
CA ARG A 158 19.45 1.55 -16.27
C ARG A 158 20.95 1.37 -16.06
N ASP A 159 21.72 2.40 -16.38
CA ASP A 159 23.13 2.51 -15.98
C ASP A 159 23.23 3.07 -14.55
N SER A 160 22.81 2.28 -13.55
CA SER A 160 22.87 2.66 -12.13
C SER A 160 24.06 2.01 -11.42
N LYS A 161 24.75 2.80 -10.59
CA LYS A 161 25.88 2.33 -9.76
C LYS A 161 25.46 1.79 -8.39
N LEU A 162 24.18 1.94 -8.00
CA LEU A 162 23.67 1.44 -6.74
C LEU A 162 22.97 0.09 -6.93
N PRO A 163 23.20 -0.90 -6.05
CA PRO A 163 22.57 -2.21 -6.19
C PRO A 163 21.06 -2.15 -5.92
N GLY A 164 20.29 -2.77 -6.82
CA GLY A 164 18.85 -2.99 -6.64
C GLY A 164 18.03 -1.69 -6.58
N ALA A 165 16.98 -1.68 -5.76
CA ALA A 165 16.05 -0.56 -5.68
C ALA A 165 16.48 0.57 -4.71
N LEU A 166 17.73 0.59 -4.24
CA LEU A 166 18.19 1.57 -3.25
C LEU A 166 18.23 3.00 -3.80
N GLU A 167 18.64 3.17 -5.05
CA GLU A 167 18.60 4.48 -5.73
C GLU A 167 17.16 5.00 -5.81
N LEU A 168 16.24 4.16 -6.27
CA LEU A 168 14.81 4.49 -6.34
C LEU A 168 14.26 4.92 -4.98
N LEU A 169 14.66 4.23 -3.91
CA LEU A 169 14.27 4.59 -2.55
C LEU A 169 14.78 5.98 -2.16
N HIS A 170 16.05 6.30 -2.42
CA HIS A 170 16.59 7.63 -2.14
C HIS A 170 15.95 8.73 -2.99
N ASP A 171 15.71 8.46 -4.27
CA ASP A 171 15.06 9.39 -5.18
C ASP A 171 13.63 9.68 -4.77
N ASN A 172 12.88 8.64 -4.37
CA ASN A 172 11.53 8.81 -3.81
C ASN A 172 11.54 9.70 -2.57
N LYS A 173 12.47 9.49 -1.64
CA LYS A 173 12.58 10.32 -0.43
C LYS A 173 12.93 11.77 -0.78
N ARG A 174 13.82 11.99 -1.74
CA ARG A 174 14.17 13.33 -2.22
C ARG A 174 12.97 14.00 -2.87
N HIS A 175 12.25 13.28 -3.74
CA HIS A 175 11.05 13.76 -4.42
C HIS A 175 9.93 14.11 -3.43
N LEU A 176 9.64 13.25 -2.47
CA LEU A 176 8.64 13.54 -1.44
C LEU A 176 8.96 14.82 -0.65
N ARG A 177 10.23 15.09 -0.38
CA ARG A 177 10.67 16.35 0.25
C ARG A 177 10.45 17.58 -0.64
N THR A 178 10.48 17.46 -1.96
CA THR A 178 10.13 18.58 -2.86
C THR A 178 8.62 18.86 -2.88
N ILE A 179 7.78 17.83 -2.68
CA ILE A 179 6.33 17.99 -2.53
C ILE A 179 6.00 18.68 -1.20
N GLY A 180 6.70 18.31 -0.13
CA GLY A 180 6.60 18.91 1.19
C GLY A 180 5.50 18.30 2.08
N PRO A 181 5.71 18.31 3.42
CA PRO A 181 4.88 17.55 4.34
C PRO A 181 3.44 18.08 4.49
N GLN A 182 3.19 19.37 4.26
CA GLN A 182 1.85 19.95 4.35
C GLN A 182 0.93 19.45 3.23
N ARG A 183 1.43 19.42 1.99
CA ARG A 183 0.67 18.92 0.83
C ARG A 183 0.39 17.43 0.97
N LEU A 184 1.40 16.64 1.33
CA LEU A 184 1.24 15.20 1.56
C LEU A 184 0.26 14.89 2.70
N ARG A 185 0.28 15.67 3.79
CA ARG A 185 -0.69 15.55 4.89
C ARG A 185 -2.12 15.84 4.43
N THR A 186 -2.28 16.84 3.57
CA THR A 186 -3.57 17.21 2.98
C THR A 186 -4.11 16.08 2.10
N MET A 187 -3.26 15.50 1.25
CA MET A 187 -3.62 14.33 0.43
C MET A 187 -4.04 13.14 1.30
N LEU A 188 -3.25 12.79 2.33
CA LEU A 188 -3.57 11.69 3.25
C LEU A 188 -4.91 11.90 3.98
N ARG A 189 -5.19 13.12 4.42
CA ARG A 189 -6.48 13.46 5.04
C ARG A 189 -7.63 13.38 4.05
N ALA A 190 -7.43 13.84 2.81
CA ALA A 190 -8.45 13.80 1.77
C ALA A 190 -8.85 12.36 1.42
N TRP A 191 -7.89 11.44 1.25
CA TRP A 191 -8.20 10.04 0.97
C TRP A 191 -8.98 9.36 2.09
N ARG A 192 -8.70 9.72 3.35
CA ARG A 192 -9.37 9.16 4.53
C ARG A 192 -10.71 9.83 4.84
N ALA A 193 -11.05 10.93 4.17
CA ALA A 193 -12.30 11.62 4.41
C ALA A 193 -13.49 10.76 3.91
N PRO A 194 -14.62 10.74 4.62
CA PRO A 194 -15.83 10.11 4.11
C PRO A 194 -16.20 10.73 2.76
N SER A 195 -16.49 9.91 1.75
CA SER A 195 -17.07 10.42 0.51
C SER A 195 -18.43 11.03 0.82
N THR A 196 -18.53 12.35 0.78
CA THR A 196 -19.81 13.05 0.82
C THR A 196 -20.54 12.67 -0.47
N ARG A 197 -21.43 11.68 -0.40
CA ARG A 197 -22.47 11.57 -1.43
C ARG A 197 -23.26 12.87 -1.35
N MET A 198 -23.14 13.72 -2.37
CA MET A 198 -24.14 14.75 -2.59
C MET A 198 -25.44 13.99 -2.87
N SER A 199 -26.30 13.91 -1.86
CA SER A 199 -27.70 13.56 -2.02
C SER A 199 -28.30 14.61 -2.95
N GLY A 200 -28.28 14.33 -4.26
CA GLY A 200 -29.03 15.10 -5.24
C GLY A 200 -30.51 14.97 -4.90
N GLY A 201 -31.00 15.92 -4.10
CA GLY A 201 -32.42 16.10 -3.84
C GLY A 201 -33.10 16.48 -5.15
N GLY A 202 -33.59 15.47 -5.86
CA GLY A 202 -34.67 15.63 -6.83
C GLY A 202 -35.95 15.97 -6.07
N GLY A 203 -36.06 17.22 -5.63
CA GLY A 203 -37.32 17.82 -5.20
C GLY A 203 -38.08 18.27 -6.43
N GLY A 204 -39.28 17.72 -6.61
CA GLY A 204 -40.14 17.97 -7.77
C GLY A 204 -40.62 19.41 -7.91
N GLY A 205 -41.05 19.68 -9.14
CA GLY A 205 -41.79 20.83 -9.63
C GLY A 205 -42.17 20.55 -11.08
#